data_AF-A0A934ZM30-F1
#
_entry.id   AF-A0A934ZM30-F1
#
_cell.length_a   1.000
_cell.length_b   1.000
_cell.length_c   1.000
_cell.angle_alpha   90.00
_cell.angle_beta   90.00
_cell.angle_gamma   90.00
#
_symmetry.space_group_name_H-M   'P 1'
#
loop_
_entity.id
_entity.type
_entity.pdbx_description
1 polymer ?
#
loop_
_entity_poly.entity_id
_entity_poly.type
_entity_poly.pdbx_seq_one_letter_code
_entity_poly.pdbx_strand_id
1 'polypeptide(L)'
;MLLGPVLAAGTNSPVLFGRRLWAETRIALFEQAVDTRTPGLHLRESDGRVSFGRDWVKEAAWPSSSKRTSPAFRALVGTDLDEDPMACARPAGVPYMKALRLHNGTIYRWNRACFGVTEGRAHLRIENRIMPSGPSVLDQVANSAFWSG
;
A
#
# COMPACT_ATOMS: atom_id res chain seq x y z
N MET A 1 -11.11 6.68 9.55
CA MET A 1 -9.99 7.01 10.42
C MET A 1 -9.79 5.88 11.43
N LEU A 2 -9.53 4.65 10.96
CA LEU A 2 -9.24 3.51 11.86
C LEU A 2 -7.72 3.29 12.03
N LEU A 3 -6.91 3.65 11.03
CA LEU A 3 -5.47 3.40 11.05
C LEU A 3 -4.72 4.18 12.14
N GLY A 4 -5.17 5.40 12.47
CA GLY A 4 -4.52 6.24 13.50
C GLY A 4 -4.59 5.61 14.89
N PRO A 5 -5.79 5.32 15.43
CA PRO A 5 -5.94 4.62 16.70
C PRO A 5 -5.25 3.25 16.73
N VAL A 6 -5.37 2.49 15.63
CA VAL A 6 -4.73 1.17 15.52
C VAL A 6 -3.20 1.27 15.61
N LEU A 7 -2.61 2.22 14.88
CA LEU A 7 -1.18 2.50 14.96
C LEU A 7 -0.76 2.94 16.37
N ALA A 8 -1.53 3.85 16.98
CA ALA A 8 -1.22 4.39 18.29
C ALA A 8 -1.22 3.32 19.38
N ALA A 9 -2.11 2.32 19.28
CA ALA A 9 -2.15 1.19 20.21
C ALA A 9 -0.98 0.22 20.03
N GLY A 10 -0.45 0.11 18.81
CA GLY A 10 0.54 -0.91 18.43
C GLY A 10 1.97 -0.40 18.21
N THR A 11 2.33 0.81 18.64
CA THR A 11 3.64 1.41 18.36
C THR A 11 4.81 0.57 18.90
N ASN A 12 5.84 0.34 18.10
CA ASN A 12 6.99 -0.48 18.49
C ASN A 12 8.31 -0.09 17.80
N SER A 13 8.47 1.16 17.37
CA SER A 13 9.73 1.63 16.74
C SER A 13 10.25 2.96 17.33
N PRO A 14 10.62 2.99 18.63
CA PRO A 14 11.02 4.21 19.30
C PRO A 14 12.47 4.65 19.07
N VAL A 15 13.31 3.84 18.43
CA VAL A 15 14.76 4.09 18.32
C VAL A 15 15.22 4.07 16.87
N LEU A 16 16.05 5.06 16.50
CA LEU A 16 16.74 5.14 15.21
C LEU A 16 18.17 5.64 15.44
N PHE A 17 19.17 4.99 14.84
CA PHE A 17 20.60 5.32 15.00
C PHE A 17 21.04 5.48 16.47
N GLY A 18 20.56 4.59 17.35
CA GLY A 18 20.87 4.59 18.78
C GLY A 18 20.22 5.72 19.58
N ARG A 19 19.33 6.53 18.97
CA ARG A 19 18.63 7.63 19.63
C ARG A 19 17.14 7.34 19.75
N ARG A 20 16.55 7.72 20.89
CA ARG A 20 15.11 7.65 21.09
C ARG A 20 14.43 8.80 20.35
N LEU A 21 13.43 8.48 19.54
CA LEU A 21 12.63 9.40 18.75
C LEU A 21 11.13 9.17 19.08
N TRP A 22 10.27 9.18 18.06
CA TRP A 22 8.83 8.98 18.18
C TRP A 22 8.53 7.52 18.52
N ALA A 23 7.45 7.26 19.27
CA ALA A 23 7.05 5.89 19.63
C ALA A 23 6.94 4.95 18.40
N GLU A 24 6.55 5.51 17.26
CA GLU A 24 6.58 4.82 15.96
C GLU A 24 7.34 5.65 14.91
N THR A 25 8.66 5.59 14.94
CA THR A 25 9.55 6.33 14.02
C THR A 25 9.49 5.78 12.59
N ARG A 26 9.17 4.49 12.44
CA ARG A 26 9.17 3.79 11.15
C ARG A 26 8.29 4.48 10.09
N ILE A 27 7.18 5.10 10.48
CA ILE A 27 6.27 5.76 9.53
C ILE A 27 7.00 6.88 8.78
N ALA A 28 7.55 7.84 9.53
CA ALA A 28 8.28 8.97 8.95
C ALA A 28 9.56 8.53 8.24
N LEU A 29 10.29 7.58 8.84
CA LEU A 29 11.53 7.05 8.25
C LEU A 29 11.27 6.43 6.89
N PHE A 30 10.25 5.56 6.78
CA PHE A 30 9.96 4.88 5.53
C PHE A 30 9.45 5.84 4.47
N GLU A 31 8.60 6.80 4.84
CA GLU A 31 8.13 7.84 3.92
C GLU A 31 9.28 8.62 3.29
N GLN A 32 10.28 9.00 4.10
CA GLN A 32 11.46 9.73 3.63
C GLN A 32 12.43 8.84 2.83
N ALA A 33 12.62 7.59 3.25
CA ALA A 33 13.64 6.70 2.67
C ALA A 33 13.34 6.26 1.23
N VAL A 34 12.05 6.16 0.86
CA VAL A 34 11.64 5.79 -0.51
C VAL A 34 10.95 6.93 -1.25
N ASP A 35 11.17 8.17 -0.80
CA ASP A 35 10.67 9.33 -1.52
C ASP A 35 11.43 9.50 -2.83
N THR A 36 10.69 9.47 -3.94
CA THR A 36 11.23 9.63 -5.31
C THR A 36 10.78 10.96 -5.93
N ARG A 37 10.07 11.80 -5.16
CA ARG A 37 9.64 13.12 -5.62
C ARG A 37 10.83 14.05 -5.74
N THR A 38 10.78 14.93 -6.71
CA THR A 38 11.79 15.99 -6.87
C THR A 38 11.57 17.05 -5.77
N PRO A 39 12.60 17.40 -4.98
CA PRO A 39 12.52 18.49 -4.02
C PRO A 39 12.07 19.79 -4.72
N GLY A 40 11.07 20.48 -4.17
CA GLY A 40 10.57 21.72 -4.76
C GLY A 40 9.21 22.16 -4.21
N LEU A 41 8.67 23.22 -4.80
CA LEU A 41 7.44 23.90 -4.36
C LEU A 41 6.20 22.98 -4.36
N HIS A 42 6.16 21.98 -5.23
CA HIS A 42 5.02 21.07 -5.39
C HIS A 42 5.06 19.82 -4.49
N LEU A 43 5.97 19.75 -3.49
CA LEU A 43 6.05 18.58 -2.60
C LEU A 43 4.74 18.34 -1.82
N ARG A 44 4.03 19.43 -1.48
CA ARG A 44 2.75 19.37 -0.76
C ARG A 44 1.61 18.85 -1.63
N GLU A 45 1.68 19.10 -2.94
CA GLU A 45 0.64 18.76 -3.92
C GLU A 45 0.87 17.36 -4.50
N SER A 46 2.11 16.86 -4.47
CA SER A 46 2.46 15.51 -4.94
C SER A 46 2.37 14.47 -3.83
N ASP A 47 1.69 13.36 -4.12
CA ASP A 47 1.64 12.23 -3.18
C ASP A 47 2.98 11.50 -3.15
N GLY A 48 3.43 11.16 -1.94
CA GLY A 48 4.52 10.21 -1.75
C GLY A 48 4.06 8.79 -2.09
N ARG A 49 5.01 7.92 -2.45
CA ARG A 49 4.73 6.48 -2.66
C ARG A 49 4.27 5.80 -1.37
N VAL A 50 4.77 6.27 -0.23
CA VAL A 50 4.30 5.90 1.09
C VAL A 50 3.27 6.92 1.52
N SER A 51 2.06 6.47 1.83
CA SER A 51 0.99 7.37 2.28
C SER A 51 -0.12 6.62 3.00
N PHE A 52 -0.88 7.36 3.78
CA PHE A 52 -2.16 6.92 4.36
C PHE A 52 -3.34 7.10 3.41
N GLY A 53 -3.10 7.69 2.22
CA GLY A 53 -4.14 8.17 1.31
C GLY A 53 -4.59 9.60 1.63
N ARG A 54 -5.26 10.23 0.66
CA ARG A 54 -5.80 11.60 0.78
C ARG A 54 -7.31 11.65 1.01
N ASP A 55 -8.03 10.69 0.43
CA ASP A 55 -9.49 10.69 0.41
C ASP A 55 -10.05 9.31 0.71
N TRP A 56 -11.32 9.29 1.08
CA TRP A 56 -12.11 8.08 1.17
C TRP A 56 -12.51 7.56 -0.21
N VAL A 57 -12.56 6.23 -0.33
CA VAL A 57 -13.14 5.59 -1.51
C VAL A 57 -14.66 5.78 -1.45
N LYS A 58 -15.21 6.55 -2.40
CA LYS A 58 -16.65 6.88 -2.47
C LYS A 58 -17.46 5.89 -3.30
N GLU A 59 -16.81 5.14 -4.20
CA GLU A 59 -17.45 4.18 -5.09
C GLU A 59 -16.84 2.80 -4.88
N ALA A 60 -17.67 1.76 -4.83
CA ALA A 60 -17.24 0.37 -4.62
C ALA A 60 -16.32 -0.17 -5.74
N ALA A 61 -16.27 0.52 -6.88
CA ALA A 61 -15.47 0.10 -8.02
C ALA A 61 -13.98 0.41 -7.80
N TRP A 62 -13.19 -0.61 -7.43
CA TRP A 62 -11.71 -0.60 -7.46
C TRP A 62 -11.06 0.10 -8.69
N PRO A 63 -11.63 0.02 -9.91
CA PRO A 63 -11.12 0.78 -11.05
C PRO A 63 -11.04 2.30 -10.82
N SER A 64 -11.93 2.92 -10.03
CA SER A 64 -11.94 4.38 -9.84
C SER A 64 -10.78 4.85 -8.94
N SER A 65 -10.46 4.12 -7.87
CA SER A 65 -9.33 4.44 -6.97
C SER A 65 -7.97 4.14 -7.61
N SER A 66 -7.87 3.04 -8.38
CA SER A 66 -6.65 2.68 -9.12
C SER A 66 -6.37 3.60 -10.31
N LYS A 67 -7.40 4.07 -11.03
CA LYS A 67 -7.26 5.04 -12.14
C LYS A 67 -6.73 6.40 -11.68
N ARG A 68 -7.13 6.91 -10.51
CA ARG A 68 -6.57 8.15 -9.95
C ARG A 68 -5.11 8.00 -9.55
N THR A 69 -4.72 6.81 -9.07
CA THR A 69 -3.40 6.64 -8.46
C THR A 69 -2.33 6.16 -9.42
N SER A 70 -2.64 5.20 -10.30
CA SER A 70 -1.64 4.58 -11.18
C SER A 70 -0.88 5.57 -12.08
N PRO A 71 -1.52 6.58 -12.70
CA PRO A 71 -0.81 7.55 -13.53
C PRO A 71 0.02 8.55 -12.72
N ALA A 72 -0.28 8.75 -11.44
CA ALA A 72 0.42 9.70 -10.59
C ALA A 72 1.85 9.24 -10.23
N PHE A 73 2.13 7.93 -10.37
CA PHE A 73 3.43 7.34 -10.03
C PHE A 73 4.07 6.72 -11.27
N ARG A 74 5.35 7.04 -11.51
CA ARG A 74 6.15 6.40 -12.56
C ARG A 74 6.36 4.90 -12.26
N ALA A 75 6.39 4.04 -13.27
CA ALA A 75 6.81 2.66 -13.06
C ALA A 75 8.29 2.60 -12.65
N LEU A 76 8.61 1.88 -11.57
CA LEU A 76 10.00 1.70 -11.10
C LEU A 76 10.63 0.41 -11.61
N VAL A 77 9.83 -0.63 -11.82
CA VAL A 77 10.29 -1.96 -12.21
C VAL A 77 9.54 -2.36 -13.47
N GLY A 78 10.29 -2.76 -14.50
CA GLY A 78 9.75 -3.33 -15.72
C GLY A 78 9.57 -4.85 -15.60
N THR A 79 8.67 -5.40 -16.40
CA THR A 79 8.51 -6.85 -16.58
C THR A 79 8.07 -7.09 -18.02
N ASP A 80 8.40 -8.27 -18.54
CA ASP A 80 7.78 -8.76 -19.77
C ASP A 80 6.28 -8.97 -19.53
N LEU A 81 5.49 -8.57 -20.53
CA LEU A 81 4.04 -8.66 -20.53
C LEU A 81 3.62 -9.72 -21.54
N ASP A 82 3.21 -10.85 -21.01
CA ASP A 82 2.88 -12.05 -21.79
C ASP A 82 1.38 -12.10 -22.15
N GLU A 83 0.61 -11.10 -21.72
CA GLU A 83 -0.85 -11.00 -21.92
C GLU A 83 -1.23 -9.63 -22.49
N ASP A 84 -2.26 -9.59 -23.34
CA ASP A 84 -3.03 -8.38 -23.63
C ASP A 84 -4.31 -8.39 -22.77
N PRO A 85 -4.37 -7.59 -21.69
CA PRO A 85 -5.52 -7.57 -20.80
C PRO A 85 -6.83 -7.18 -21.49
N MET A 86 -6.76 -6.36 -22.54
CA MET A 86 -7.95 -5.89 -23.27
C MET A 86 -8.51 -6.95 -24.20
N ALA A 87 -7.65 -7.81 -24.75
CA ALA A 87 -8.06 -8.99 -25.49
C ALA A 87 -8.64 -10.06 -24.54
N CYS A 88 -7.99 -10.31 -23.40
CA CYS A 88 -8.42 -11.30 -22.40
C CYS A 88 -9.78 -10.99 -21.74
N ALA A 89 -10.18 -9.71 -21.68
CA ALA A 89 -11.46 -9.32 -21.09
C ALA A 89 -12.68 -9.58 -22.00
N ARG A 90 -12.47 -9.69 -23.33
CA ARG A 90 -13.56 -9.76 -24.31
C ARG A 90 -14.26 -11.13 -24.45
N PRO A 91 -13.69 -12.28 -24.03
CA PRO A 91 -14.42 -13.56 -23.99
C PRO A 91 -14.80 -14.01 -22.56
N ALA A 92 -15.07 -13.08 -21.63
CA ALA A 92 -15.32 -13.38 -20.20
C ALA A 92 -14.11 -13.97 -19.43
N GLY A 93 -12.90 -13.82 -19.97
CA GLY A 93 -11.67 -14.13 -19.27
C GLY A 93 -11.34 -13.11 -18.18
N VAL A 94 -10.64 -13.56 -17.14
CA VAL A 94 -10.10 -12.69 -16.09
C VAL A 94 -8.64 -12.40 -16.39
N PRO A 95 -8.26 -11.16 -16.76
CA PRO A 95 -6.86 -10.82 -17.03
C PRO A 95 -6.04 -10.86 -15.73
N TYR A 96 -4.79 -11.31 -15.82
CA TYR A 96 -3.90 -11.40 -14.66
C TYR A 96 -3.43 -10.03 -14.16
N MET A 97 -3.44 -9.03 -15.06
CA MET A 97 -3.02 -7.64 -14.87
C MET A 97 -1.61 -7.53 -14.27
N LYS A 98 -0.64 -8.25 -14.86
CA LYS A 98 0.76 -8.32 -14.36
C LYS A 98 1.37 -6.92 -14.13
N ALA A 99 1.23 -6.03 -15.10
CA ALA A 99 1.74 -4.66 -15.04
C ALA A 99 1.13 -3.86 -13.87
N LEU A 100 -0.19 -3.91 -13.71
CA LEU A 100 -0.90 -3.18 -12.64
C LEU A 100 -0.46 -3.68 -11.26
N ARG A 101 -0.35 -5.01 -11.10
CA ARG A 101 0.05 -5.62 -9.82
C ARG A 101 1.48 -5.28 -9.45
N LEU A 102 2.40 -5.33 -10.42
CA LEU A 102 3.79 -4.92 -10.22
C LEU A 102 3.86 -3.44 -9.83
N HIS A 103 3.17 -2.57 -10.58
CA HIS A 103 3.13 -1.14 -10.31
C HIS A 103 2.58 -0.83 -8.91
N ASN A 104 1.42 -1.39 -8.56
CA ASN A 104 0.81 -1.24 -7.23
C ASN A 104 1.72 -1.83 -6.13
N GLY A 105 2.55 -2.83 -6.46
CA GLY A 105 3.61 -3.37 -5.63
C GLY A 105 4.63 -2.32 -5.16
N THR A 106 4.93 -1.35 -6.03
CA THR A 106 5.89 -0.24 -5.80
C THR A 106 5.26 1.02 -5.22
N ILE A 107 3.98 0.97 -4.87
CA ILE A 107 3.25 2.03 -4.15
C ILE A 107 2.93 1.48 -2.76
N TYR A 108 3.57 2.07 -1.75
CA TYR A 108 3.63 1.56 -0.39
C TYR A 108 2.59 2.21 0.53
N ARG A 109 1.32 2.10 0.17
CA ARG A 109 0.24 2.57 1.05
C ARG A 109 0.17 1.74 2.32
N TRP A 110 -0.08 2.38 3.46
CA TRP A 110 -0.24 1.71 4.75
C TRP A 110 -1.50 0.86 4.84
N ASN A 111 -2.53 1.20 4.08
CA ASN A 111 -3.69 0.35 3.81
C ASN A 111 -3.85 0.28 2.30
N ARG A 112 -3.63 -0.90 1.72
CA ARG A 112 -3.49 -1.07 0.29
C ARG A 112 -4.49 -2.08 -0.22
N ALA A 113 -5.42 -1.61 -1.05
CA ALA A 113 -6.22 -2.51 -1.85
C ALA A 113 -5.35 -3.12 -2.97
N CYS A 114 -5.52 -4.43 -3.17
CA CYS A 114 -4.70 -5.26 -4.04
C CYS A 114 -5.61 -6.10 -4.93
N PHE A 115 -5.44 -5.96 -6.23
CA PHE A 115 -6.06 -6.86 -7.21
C PHE A 115 -5.30 -8.18 -7.26
N GLY A 116 -6.02 -9.29 -7.25
CA GLY A 116 -5.48 -10.64 -7.39
C GLY A 116 -6.38 -11.52 -8.23
N VAL A 117 -5.80 -12.61 -8.73
CA VAL A 117 -6.52 -13.68 -9.44
C VAL A 117 -6.10 -14.99 -8.80
N THR A 118 -7.09 -15.75 -8.32
CA THR A 118 -6.90 -17.08 -7.73
C THR A 118 -7.89 -18.02 -8.41
N GLU A 119 -7.43 -19.17 -8.91
CA GLU A 119 -8.28 -20.17 -9.57
C GLU A 119 -9.17 -19.56 -10.68
N GLY A 120 -8.60 -18.65 -11.47
CA GLY A 120 -9.31 -17.96 -12.55
C GLY A 120 -10.34 -16.91 -12.10
N ARG A 121 -10.48 -16.65 -10.79
CA ARG A 121 -11.40 -15.66 -10.23
C ARG A 121 -10.67 -14.40 -9.78
N ALA A 122 -11.10 -13.26 -10.28
CA ALA A 122 -10.66 -11.96 -9.80
C ALA A 122 -11.19 -11.72 -8.37
N HIS A 123 -10.33 -11.19 -7.51
CA HIS A 123 -10.71 -10.75 -6.18
C HIS A 123 -9.96 -9.48 -5.80
N LEU A 124 -10.53 -8.77 -4.83
CA LEU A 124 -9.90 -7.63 -4.19
C LEU A 124 -9.54 -8.00 -2.75
N ARG A 125 -8.32 -7.72 -2.34
CA ARG A 125 -7.86 -7.88 -0.97
C ARG A 125 -7.40 -6.54 -0.40
N ILE A 126 -7.71 -6.29 0.86
CA ILE A 126 -7.13 -5.17 1.61
C ILE A 126 -5.93 -5.71 2.38
N GLU A 127 -4.78 -5.10 2.13
CA GLU A 127 -3.53 -5.38 2.84
C GLU A 127 -3.29 -4.27 3.86
N ASN A 128 -3.40 -4.61 5.14
CA ASN A 128 -3.02 -3.71 6.24
C ASN A 128 -1.52 -3.85 6.50
N ARG A 129 -0.81 -2.74 6.47
CA ARG A 129 0.64 -2.65 6.66
C ARG A 129 1.03 -1.72 7.80
N ILE A 130 0.04 -1.22 8.55
CA ILE A 130 0.29 -0.16 9.51
C ILE A 130 0.94 -0.68 10.79
N MET A 131 0.61 -1.89 11.21
CA MET A 131 1.16 -2.48 12.43
C MET A 131 2.65 -2.78 12.27
N PRO A 132 3.49 -2.39 13.24
CA PRO A 132 4.89 -2.82 13.27
C PRO A 132 5.00 -4.29 13.67
N SER A 133 6.18 -4.86 13.44
CA SER A 133 6.53 -6.15 14.04
C SER A 133 6.55 -6.00 15.57
N GLY A 134 5.87 -6.90 16.27
CA GLY A 134 5.90 -6.97 17.73
C GLY A 134 7.22 -7.56 18.24
N PRO A 135 7.67 -7.20 19.46
CA PRO A 135 8.95 -7.67 20.00
C PRO A 135 8.95 -9.17 20.31
N SER A 136 7.77 -9.78 20.46
CA SER A 136 7.59 -11.23 20.57
C SER A 136 6.53 -11.78 19.61
N VAL A 137 6.46 -13.11 19.52
CA VAL A 137 5.39 -13.80 18.77
C VAL A 137 4.02 -13.51 19.36
N LEU A 138 3.91 -13.44 20.70
CA LEU A 138 2.65 -13.11 21.37
C LEU A 138 2.13 -11.74 20.96
N ASP A 139 3.02 -10.74 20.89
CA ASP A 139 2.64 -9.39 20.46
C ASP A 139 2.20 -9.37 18.98
N GLN A 140 2.86 -10.15 18.11
CA GLN A 140 2.47 -10.25 16.71
C GLN A 140 1.09 -10.90 16.54
N VAL A 141 0.80 -11.95 17.33
CA VAL A 141 -0.52 -12.59 17.34
C VAL A 141 -1.57 -11.65 17.90
N ALA A 142 -1.27 -10.92 18.98
CA ALA A 142 -2.17 -9.94 19.57
C ALA A 142 -2.49 -8.78 18.61
N ASN A 143 -1.46 -8.23 17.93
CA ASN A 143 -1.63 -7.21 16.89
C ASN A 143 -2.50 -7.71 15.73
N SER A 144 -2.33 -8.98 15.33
CA SER A 144 -3.13 -9.60 14.28
C SER A 144 -4.58 -9.77 14.70
N ALA A 145 -4.80 -10.27 15.92
CA ALA A 145 -6.14 -10.44 16.51
C ALA A 145 -6.85 -9.10 16.68
N PHE A 146 -6.16 -8.06 17.15
CA PHE A 146 -6.70 -6.71 17.31
C PHE A 146 -7.11 -6.07 15.98
N TRP A 147 -6.41 -6.38 14.88
CA TRP A 147 -6.80 -5.90 13.56
C TRP A 147 -7.98 -6.68 12.95
N SER A 148 -8.09 -7.98 13.22
CA SER A 148 -9.11 -8.85 12.61
C SER A 148 -10.40 -8.98 13.41
N GLY A 149 -10.37 -8.71 14.72
CA GLY A 149 -11.53 -8.72 15.61
C GLY A 149 -12.33 -7.43 15.53
#